data_AF-A0A853FEE1-F1
#
_entry.id   AF-A0A853FEE1-F1
#
_cell.length_a   1.000
_cell.length_b   1.000
_cell.length_c   1.000
_cell.angle_alpha   90.00
_cell.angle_beta   90.00
_cell.angle_gamma   90.00
#
_symmetry.space_group_name_H-M   'P 1'
#
loop_
_entity.id
_entity.type
_entity.pdbx_description
1 polymer ?
#
loop_
_entity_poly.entity_id
_entity_poly.type
_entity_poly.pdbx_seq_one_letter_code
_entity_poly.pdbx_strand_id
1 'polypeptide(L)'
;MLLTALALLAAGTADCRHIGGSLRAAQFDRAVLRPGDETAIEFVYRDGPDGEKAIPQRCITSLRVKGPARLRGAQRLQVRPDAKAGEEIILSMRVGGLPYSRAVKVTGREQQVLTGSWHLIESQNCRARMPSEIRFFDNGGYDFTFPEAMVETMTSGSGSYTWDQATGALSLGGEWRGTARFENKRLVMEGVFFDSRWVPMPGEPIPPPCRIVLG
;
A
#
# COMPACT_ATOMS: atom_id res chain seq x y z
N MET A 1 -30.01 49.56 8.29
CA MET A 1 -28.60 49.29 8.61
C MET A 1 -28.52 47.95 9.33
N LEU A 2 -28.28 46.86 8.60
CA LEU A 2 -28.02 45.54 9.18
C LEU A 2 -26.51 45.32 9.17
N LEU A 3 -25.90 45.19 10.35
CA LEU A 3 -24.53 44.73 10.52
C LEU A 3 -24.50 43.21 10.33
N THR A 4 -23.97 42.76 9.20
CA THR A 4 -23.61 41.34 8.99
C THR A 4 -22.25 41.10 9.63
N ALA A 5 -22.24 40.44 10.79
CA ALA A 5 -21.03 39.95 11.42
C ALA A 5 -20.49 38.76 10.63
N LEU A 6 -19.43 38.99 9.85
CA LEU A 6 -18.61 37.92 9.28
C LEU A 6 -17.84 37.26 10.43
N ALA A 7 -18.28 36.09 10.88
CA ALA A 7 -17.46 35.22 11.71
C ALA A 7 -16.37 34.61 10.82
N LEU A 8 -15.16 35.19 10.85
CA LEU A 8 -13.96 34.51 10.36
C LEU A 8 -13.72 33.29 11.25
N LEU A 9 -13.99 32.11 10.73
CA LEU A 9 -13.44 30.86 11.24
C LEU A 9 -11.91 30.97 11.20
N ALA A 10 -11.29 31.14 12.36
CA ALA A 10 -9.86 31.00 12.52
C ALA A 10 -9.47 29.55 12.20
N ALA A 11 -9.16 29.29 10.94
CA ALA A 11 -8.56 28.03 10.53
C ALA A 11 -7.24 27.88 11.32
N GLY A 12 -7.25 27.01 12.31
CA GLY A 12 -6.10 26.75 13.18
C GLY A 12 -4.83 26.64 12.36
N THR A 13 -3.84 27.47 12.70
CA THR A 13 -2.48 27.35 12.18
C THR A 13 -1.88 26.09 12.79
N ALA A 14 -2.23 24.91 12.26
CA ALA A 14 -1.54 23.68 12.59
C ALA A 14 -0.04 23.95 12.48
N ASP A 15 0.69 23.79 13.60
CA ASP A 15 2.12 24.02 13.65
C ASP A 15 2.79 22.97 12.75
N CYS A 16 3.28 23.42 11.60
CA CYS A 16 3.91 22.56 10.63
C CYS A 16 5.09 21.78 11.24
N ARG A 17 5.74 22.28 12.30
CA ARG A 17 6.84 21.57 12.98
C ARG A 17 6.37 20.27 13.62
N HIS A 18 5.20 20.26 14.25
CA HIS A 18 4.63 19.05 14.84
C HIS A 18 4.36 17.99 13.77
N ILE A 19 3.84 18.40 12.61
CA ILE A 19 3.55 17.52 11.48
C ILE A 19 4.83 16.88 10.94
N GLY A 20 5.94 17.64 10.85
CA GLY A 20 7.22 17.13 10.35
C GLY A 20 7.74 15.91 11.13
N GLY A 21 7.53 15.88 12.46
CA GLY A 21 7.97 14.79 13.33
C GLY A 21 7.13 13.51 13.21
N SER A 22 5.93 13.60 12.64
CA SER A 22 4.95 12.50 12.54
C SER A 22 4.64 12.09 11.10
N LEU A 23 5.48 12.53 10.15
CA LEU A 23 5.32 12.23 8.73
C LEU A 23 5.49 10.73 8.47
N ARG A 24 4.47 10.10 7.88
CA ARG A 24 4.49 8.68 7.53
C ARG A 24 4.86 8.46 6.08
N ALA A 25 4.16 9.10 5.15
CA ALA A 25 4.30 8.79 3.73
C ALA A 25 3.79 9.91 2.80
N ALA A 26 4.44 10.02 1.64
CA ALA A 26 3.80 10.53 0.42
C ALA A 26 3.05 9.37 -0.24
N GLN A 27 1.73 9.30 -0.11
CA GLN A 27 0.88 8.32 -0.77
C GLN A 27 0.56 8.77 -2.20
N PHE A 28 0.24 7.80 -3.06
CA PHE A 28 -0.21 8.04 -4.42
C PHE A 28 -1.59 7.44 -4.55
N ASP A 29 -2.53 8.16 -5.19
CA ASP A 29 -3.88 7.64 -5.46
C ASP A 29 -3.83 6.26 -6.14
N ARG A 30 -2.78 6.02 -6.92
CA ARG A 30 -2.42 4.71 -7.46
C ARG A 30 -1.22 4.16 -6.72
N ALA A 31 -1.39 3.01 -6.09
CA ALA A 31 -0.30 2.30 -5.41
C ALA A 31 0.84 1.85 -6.35
N VAL A 32 0.65 1.96 -7.66
CA VAL A 32 1.55 1.48 -8.72
C VAL A 32 1.72 2.58 -9.76
N LEU A 33 2.96 2.92 -10.08
CA LEU A 33 3.29 3.93 -11.09
C LEU A 33 3.79 3.27 -12.37
N ARG A 34 3.10 3.47 -13.49
CA ARG A 34 3.47 2.91 -14.81
C ARG A 34 3.93 4.01 -15.78
N PRO A 35 4.63 3.65 -16.87
CA PRO A 35 5.02 4.62 -17.89
C PRO A 35 3.81 5.38 -18.45
N GLY A 36 3.91 6.71 -18.47
CA GLY A 36 2.85 7.60 -18.93
C GLY A 36 1.74 7.90 -17.91
N ASP A 37 1.77 7.29 -16.73
CA ASP A 37 0.78 7.58 -15.69
C ASP A 37 0.85 9.04 -15.23
N GLU A 38 -0.33 9.56 -14.89
CA GLU A 38 -0.48 10.77 -14.11
C GLU A 38 -1.26 10.45 -12.84
N THR A 39 -0.70 10.79 -11.68
CA THR A 39 -1.32 10.51 -10.37
C THR A 39 -1.23 11.74 -9.47
N ALA A 40 -2.21 11.92 -8.59
CA ALA A 40 -2.03 12.84 -7.48
C ALA A 40 -1.07 12.23 -6.44
N ILE A 41 -0.43 13.12 -5.68
CA ILE A 41 0.41 12.81 -4.54
C ILE A 41 -0.31 13.34 -3.31
N GLU A 42 -0.76 12.43 -2.46
CA GLU A 42 -1.31 12.75 -1.17
C GLU A 42 -0.21 12.69 -0.11
N PHE A 43 -0.10 13.73 0.70
CA PHE A 43 0.87 13.75 1.79
C PHE A 43 0.11 13.61 3.10
N VAL A 44 0.40 12.57 3.86
CA VAL A 44 -0.30 12.29 5.12
C VAL A 44 0.66 12.14 6.29
N TYR A 45 0.17 12.51 7.47
CA TYR A 45 0.85 12.28 8.74
C TYR A 45 -0.09 11.56 9.70
N ARG A 46 0.47 10.86 10.69
CA ARG A 46 -0.34 10.21 11.72
C ARG A 46 -0.50 11.14 12.91
N ASP A 47 -1.74 11.38 13.32
CA ASP A 47 -2.07 12.25 14.45
C ASP A 47 -2.70 11.44 15.59
N GLY A 48 -1.87 10.67 16.29
CA GLY A 48 -2.31 9.84 17.41
C GLY A 48 -3.36 8.77 17.00
N PRO A 49 -4.43 8.57 17.81
CA PRO A 49 -5.46 7.57 17.56
C PRO A 49 -6.44 7.96 16.46
N ASP A 50 -6.49 9.24 16.06
CA ASP A 50 -7.41 9.76 15.04
C ASP A 50 -7.06 9.27 13.61
N GLY A 51 -5.95 8.55 13.46
CA GLY A 51 -5.51 7.97 12.19
C GLY A 51 -4.63 8.90 11.36
N GLU A 52 -4.70 8.73 10.04
CA GLU A 52 -3.95 9.52 9.08
C GLU A 52 -4.70 10.82 8.73
N LYS A 53 -3.99 11.94 8.71
CA LYS A 53 -4.52 13.25 8.34
C LYS A 53 -3.71 13.82 7.18
N ALA A 54 -4.38 14.53 6.27
CA ALA A 54 -3.73 15.23 5.17
C ALA A 54 -2.83 16.36 5.69
N ILE A 55 -1.63 16.47 5.10
CA ILE A 55 -0.68 17.54 5.41
C ILE A 55 -1.10 18.80 4.67
N PRO A 56 -1.33 19.93 5.37
CA PRO A 56 -1.65 21.19 4.72
C PRO A 56 -0.54 21.61 3.75
N GLN A 57 -0.89 22.08 2.55
CA GLN A 57 0.08 22.46 1.51
C GLN A 57 1.14 23.45 1.98
N ARG A 58 0.74 24.41 2.83
CA ARG A 58 1.64 25.40 3.42
C ARG A 58 2.79 24.79 4.24
N CYS A 59 2.64 23.54 4.71
CA CYS A 59 3.65 22.84 5.50
C CYS A 59 4.67 22.08 4.64
N ILE A 60 4.42 21.96 3.32
CA ILE A 60 5.28 21.26 2.37
C ILE A 60 6.07 22.29 1.58
N THR A 61 7.38 22.17 1.62
CA THR A 61 8.29 23.09 0.92
C THR A 61 9.35 22.31 0.17
N SER A 62 9.93 22.93 -0.85
CA SER A 62 11.04 22.34 -1.62
C SER A 62 10.74 20.96 -2.21
N LEU A 63 9.48 20.70 -2.60
CA LEU A 63 9.11 19.45 -3.28
C LEU A 63 9.86 19.33 -4.61
N ARG A 64 10.58 18.22 -4.76
CA ARG A 64 11.41 17.89 -5.93
C ARG A 64 11.20 16.44 -6.30
N VAL A 65 11.33 16.16 -7.59
CA VAL A 65 11.28 14.81 -8.15
C VAL A 65 12.54 14.59 -8.98
N LYS A 66 13.21 13.46 -8.74
CA LYS A 66 14.32 12.95 -9.55
C LYS A 66 13.91 11.60 -10.14
N GLY A 67 14.41 11.28 -11.33
CA GLY A 67 14.12 10.02 -12.03
C GLY A 67 13.20 10.22 -13.23
N PRO A 68 12.51 9.17 -13.70
CA PRO A 68 11.74 9.21 -14.94
C PRO A 68 10.33 9.84 -14.75
N ALA A 69 10.21 10.87 -13.93
CA ALA A 69 8.95 11.56 -13.68
C ALA A 69 9.18 13.06 -13.43
N ARG A 70 8.09 13.84 -13.56
CA ARG A 70 8.08 15.27 -13.28
C ARG A 70 6.83 15.69 -12.54
N LEU A 71 6.90 16.81 -11.84
CA LEU A 71 5.73 17.43 -11.24
C LEU A 71 4.87 18.15 -12.29
N ARG A 72 3.56 18.04 -12.14
CA ARG A 72 2.53 18.79 -12.86
C ARG A 72 1.74 19.60 -11.83
N GLY A 73 2.12 20.86 -11.65
CA GLY A 73 1.60 21.67 -10.54
C GLY A 73 2.19 21.25 -9.20
N ALA A 74 1.47 21.53 -8.10
CA ALA A 74 1.99 21.34 -6.74
C ALA A 74 1.99 19.87 -6.26
N GLN A 75 1.06 19.04 -6.72
CA GLN A 75 0.83 17.70 -6.15
C GLN A 75 0.45 16.64 -7.17
N ARG A 76 0.78 16.80 -8.45
CA ARG A 76 0.58 15.73 -9.44
C ARG A 76 1.92 15.30 -9.99
N LEU A 77 2.09 14.00 -10.12
CA LEU A 77 3.25 13.37 -10.71
C LEU A 77 2.87 12.85 -12.10
N GLN A 78 3.70 13.16 -13.10
CA GLN A 78 3.61 12.55 -14.41
C GLN A 78 4.86 11.71 -14.68
N VAL A 79 4.67 10.40 -14.82
CA VAL A 79 5.72 9.46 -15.21
C VAL A 79 5.96 9.61 -16.72
N ARG A 80 7.22 9.60 -17.14
CA ARG A 80 7.56 9.64 -18.56
C ARG A 80 6.97 8.43 -19.29
N PRO A 81 6.48 8.60 -20.54
CA PRO A 81 5.92 7.50 -21.31
C PRO A 81 6.96 6.43 -21.69
N ASP A 82 8.24 6.77 -21.70
CA ASP A 82 9.37 5.89 -22.03
C ASP A 82 10.14 5.39 -20.80
N ALA A 83 9.58 5.59 -19.59
CA ALA A 83 10.17 5.07 -18.35
C ALA A 83 10.28 3.54 -18.42
N LYS A 84 11.41 2.99 -17.95
CA LYS A 84 11.63 1.55 -17.92
C LYS A 84 11.16 0.95 -16.60
N ALA A 85 10.70 -0.30 -16.65
CA ALA A 85 10.38 -1.04 -15.44
C ALA A 85 11.60 -1.12 -14.51
N GLY A 86 11.38 -0.88 -13.22
CA GLY A 86 12.40 -0.87 -12.18
C GLY A 86 13.16 0.45 -12.01
N GLU A 87 13.00 1.44 -12.90
CA GLU A 87 13.58 2.77 -12.68
C GLU A 87 12.98 3.42 -11.42
N GLU A 88 13.81 4.15 -10.68
CA GLU A 88 13.39 4.79 -9.43
C GLU A 88 13.02 6.26 -9.63
N ILE A 89 11.85 6.62 -9.13
CA ILE A 89 11.40 8.00 -8.93
C ILE A 89 11.66 8.35 -7.47
N ILE A 90 12.48 9.36 -7.22
CA ILE A 90 12.80 9.85 -5.88
C ILE A 90 12.07 11.17 -5.67
N LEU A 91 11.11 11.16 -4.73
CA LEU A 91 10.44 12.36 -4.25
C LEU A 91 11.17 12.85 -3.02
N SER A 92 11.63 14.09 -3.03
CA SER A 92 12.23 14.75 -1.86
C SER A 92 11.53 16.06 -1.57
N MET A 93 11.35 16.38 -0.29
CA MET A 93 10.69 17.60 0.15
C MET A 93 11.13 17.97 1.57
N ARG A 94 10.63 19.08 2.10
CA ARG A 94 10.65 19.37 3.53
C ARG A 94 9.24 19.55 4.06
N VAL A 95 8.93 18.87 5.16
CA VAL A 95 7.65 19.02 5.87
C VAL A 95 7.93 19.60 7.25
N GLY A 96 7.34 20.74 7.58
CA GLY A 96 7.63 21.39 8.87
C GLY A 96 9.09 21.80 9.05
N GLY A 97 9.81 21.97 7.94
CA GLY A 97 11.25 22.22 7.95
C GLY A 97 12.12 20.96 8.06
N LEU A 98 11.56 19.75 8.23
CA LEU A 98 12.33 18.50 8.26
C LEU A 98 12.42 17.85 6.88
N PRO A 99 13.59 17.34 6.46
CA PRO A 99 13.74 16.70 5.16
C PRO A 99 13.01 15.36 5.13
N TYR A 100 12.40 15.06 3.99
CA TYR A 100 11.78 13.78 3.69
C TYR A 100 12.16 13.33 2.29
N SER A 101 12.36 12.03 2.11
CA SER A 101 12.67 11.40 0.82
C SER A 101 12.00 10.04 0.72
N ARG A 102 11.36 9.76 -0.42
CA ARG A 102 10.78 8.46 -0.76
C ARG A 102 11.20 8.06 -2.17
N ALA A 103 11.67 6.83 -2.33
CA ALA A 103 11.88 6.21 -3.62
C ALA A 103 10.68 5.33 -3.98
N VAL A 104 10.27 5.36 -5.25
CA VAL A 104 9.20 4.53 -5.80
C VAL A 104 9.67 3.97 -7.13
N LYS A 105 9.43 2.69 -7.39
CA LYS A 105 9.83 2.06 -8.64
C LYS A 105 8.72 2.21 -9.69
N VAL A 106 9.12 2.44 -10.94
CA VAL A 106 8.23 2.35 -12.09
C VAL A 106 7.94 0.88 -12.36
N THR A 107 6.67 0.51 -12.35
CA THR A 107 6.18 -0.81 -12.74
C THR A 107 5.99 -0.85 -14.26
N GLY A 108 6.45 -1.90 -14.92
CA GLY A 108 6.27 -2.06 -16.37
C GLY A 108 4.80 -2.03 -16.78
N ARG A 109 4.48 -1.56 -17.99
CA ARG A 109 3.09 -1.36 -18.44
C ARG A 109 2.22 -2.62 -18.33
N GLU A 110 2.78 -3.78 -18.68
CA GLU A 110 2.13 -5.09 -18.59
C GLU A 110 2.57 -5.91 -17.37
N GLN A 111 3.42 -5.33 -16.51
CA GLN A 111 3.92 -6.02 -15.33
C GLN A 111 2.76 -6.18 -14.34
N GLN A 112 2.49 -7.42 -13.93
CA GLN A 112 1.52 -7.70 -12.88
C GLN A 112 2.14 -7.35 -11.54
N VAL A 113 1.32 -6.96 -10.56
CA VAL A 113 1.74 -6.56 -9.21
C VAL A 113 0.67 -6.99 -8.22
N LEU A 114 1.11 -7.47 -7.05
CA LEU A 114 0.18 -7.82 -5.98
C LEU A 114 -0.35 -6.59 -5.24
N THR A 115 0.35 -5.46 -5.33
CA THR A 115 0.01 -4.23 -4.59
C THR A 115 -1.46 -3.83 -4.75
N GLY A 116 -2.14 -3.64 -3.62
CA GLY A 116 -3.57 -3.35 -3.55
C GLY A 116 -4.25 -4.10 -2.40
N SER A 117 -5.55 -3.82 -2.22
CA SER A 117 -6.42 -4.58 -1.32
C SER A 117 -7.15 -5.67 -2.09
N TRP A 118 -7.25 -6.86 -1.50
CA TRP A 118 -7.84 -8.05 -2.10
C TRP A 118 -8.80 -8.69 -1.10
N HIS A 119 -10.03 -8.98 -1.53
CA HIS A 119 -11.03 -9.60 -0.67
C HIS A 119 -11.18 -11.08 -0.98
N LEU A 120 -11.39 -11.89 0.04
CA LEU A 120 -11.68 -13.31 -0.13
C LEU A 120 -12.99 -13.52 -0.88
N ILE A 121 -12.92 -14.15 -2.04
CA ILE A 121 -14.08 -14.56 -2.84
C ILE A 121 -14.40 -16.02 -2.59
N GLU A 122 -13.37 -16.88 -2.63
CA GLU A 122 -13.53 -18.32 -2.53
C GLU A 122 -12.28 -18.95 -1.91
N SER A 123 -12.46 -20.00 -1.13
CA SER A 123 -11.37 -20.87 -0.67
C SER A 123 -11.72 -22.34 -0.89
N GLN A 124 -10.70 -23.14 -1.20
CA GLN A 124 -10.82 -24.58 -1.45
C GLN A 124 -9.68 -25.31 -0.75
N ASN A 125 -9.99 -26.44 -0.12
CA ASN A 125 -9.02 -27.30 0.59
C ASN A 125 -8.25 -26.59 1.72
N CYS A 126 -8.77 -25.46 2.21
CA CYS A 126 -8.16 -24.70 3.30
C CYS A 126 -8.70 -25.19 4.64
N ARG A 127 -7.86 -25.89 5.40
CA ARG A 127 -8.18 -26.29 6.79
C ARG A 127 -7.92 -25.16 7.79
N ALA A 128 -6.96 -24.29 7.47
CA ALA A 128 -6.64 -23.13 8.26
C ALA A 128 -7.66 -22.02 8.06
N ARG A 129 -7.69 -21.10 9.02
CA ARG A 129 -8.51 -19.90 8.99
C ARG A 129 -8.03 -18.94 7.92
N MET A 130 -8.95 -18.44 7.07
CA MET A 130 -8.63 -17.57 5.94
C MET A 130 -8.94 -16.10 6.24
N PRO A 131 -8.09 -15.16 5.83
CA PRO A 131 -8.38 -13.73 5.93
C PRO A 131 -9.51 -13.33 5.00
N SER A 132 -10.34 -12.37 5.42
CA SER A 132 -11.37 -11.74 4.57
C SER A 132 -10.78 -10.68 3.66
N GLU A 133 -9.72 -10.00 4.11
CA GLU A 133 -9.00 -8.98 3.36
C GLU A 133 -7.49 -9.22 3.50
N ILE A 134 -6.76 -9.04 2.41
CA ILE A 134 -5.29 -8.95 2.40
C ILE A 134 -4.91 -7.68 1.64
N ARG A 135 -4.00 -6.88 2.20
CA ARG A 135 -3.43 -5.72 1.51
C ARG A 135 -1.95 -5.95 1.27
N PHE A 136 -1.53 -5.84 0.02
CA PHE A 136 -0.11 -5.81 -0.35
C PHE A 136 0.31 -4.37 -0.59
N PHE A 137 1.41 -3.97 0.03
CA PHE A 137 1.99 -2.65 -0.12
C PHE A 137 3.11 -2.65 -1.19
N ASP A 138 3.40 -1.48 -1.75
CA ASP A 138 4.44 -1.28 -2.76
C ASP A 138 5.87 -1.39 -2.17
N ASN A 139 5.99 -1.23 -0.86
CA ASN A 139 7.23 -1.37 -0.10
C ASN A 139 7.57 -2.83 0.27
N GLY A 140 6.84 -3.82 -0.24
CA GLY A 140 7.03 -5.22 0.10
C GLY A 140 6.44 -5.63 1.45
N GLY A 141 5.63 -4.78 2.09
CA GLY A 141 4.83 -5.15 3.26
C GLY A 141 3.49 -5.77 2.88
N TYR A 142 2.87 -6.51 3.78
CA TYR A 142 1.45 -6.85 3.68
C TYR A 142 0.77 -6.78 5.04
N ASP A 143 -0.54 -6.64 5.02
CA ASP A 143 -1.40 -6.90 6.15
C ASP A 143 -2.59 -7.78 5.75
N PHE A 144 -3.23 -8.37 6.74
CA PHE A 144 -4.46 -9.12 6.55
C PHE A 144 -5.40 -8.96 7.73
N THR A 145 -6.69 -9.09 7.43
CA THR A 145 -7.76 -9.00 8.41
C THR A 145 -8.67 -10.22 8.29
N PHE A 146 -8.87 -10.85 9.44
CA PHE A 146 -9.78 -11.96 9.63
C PHE A 146 -11.23 -11.48 9.79
N PRO A 147 -12.24 -12.31 9.41
CA PRO A 147 -13.66 -11.93 9.49
C PRO A 147 -14.11 -11.25 10.80
N GLU A 148 -13.77 -11.79 11.98
CA GLU A 148 -14.16 -11.21 13.28
C GLU A 148 -13.41 -9.93 13.65
N ALA A 149 -12.30 -9.64 12.98
CA ALA A 149 -11.52 -8.42 13.18
C ALA A 149 -11.88 -7.33 12.16
N MET A 150 -12.87 -7.56 11.29
CA MET A 150 -13.32 -6.55 10.32
C MET A 150 -14.10 -5.39 10.98
N VAL A 151 -14.59 -5.58 12.21
CA VAL A 151 -15.17 -4.49 12.99
C VAL A 151 -14.02 -3.60 13.49
N GLU A 152 -14.17 -2.28 13.38
CA GLU A 152 -13.16 -1.28 13.83
C GLU A 152 -11.86 -1.19 13.00
N THR A 153 -11.83 -1.65 11.74
CA THR A 153 -10.65 -1.55 10.84
C THR A 153 -9.37 -2.19 11.40
N MET A 154 -9.52 -3.21 12.25
CA MET A 154 -8.38 -3.86 12.88
C MET A 154 -7.62 -4.76 11.89
N THR A 155 -6.29 -4.69 11.95
CA THR A 155 -5.39 -5.64 11.29
C THR A 155 -5.19 -6.87 12.17
N SER A 156 -5.37 -8.07 11.61
CA SER A 156 -5.13 -9.33 12.34
C SER A 156 -3.66 -9.76 12.34
N GLY A 157 -2.93 -9.41 11.28
CA GLY A 157 -1.51 -9.65 11.20
C GLY A 157 -0.90 -8.85 10.06
N SER A 158 0.42 -8.71 10.11
CA SER A 158 1.21 -8.04 9.08
C SER A 158 2.59 -8.66 8.96
N GLY A 159 3.24 -8.43 7.82
CA GLY A 159 4.55 -8.97 7.55
C GLY A 159 5.20 -8.34 6.32
N SER A 160 6.24 -8.99 5.83
CA SER A 160 6.87 -8.66 4.56
C SER A 160 6.62 -9.78 3.56
N TYR A 161 6.51 -9.43 2.29
CA TYR A 161 6.35 -10.40 1.22
C TYR A 161 7.39 -10.20 0.12
N THR A 162 7.69 -11.30 -0.56
CA THR A 162 8.38 -11.29 -1.86
C THR A 162 7.58 -12.11 -2.85
N TRP A 163 7.51 -11.64 -4.09
CA TRP A 163 6.80 -12.32 -5.16
C TRP A 163 7.61 -12.27 -6.44
N ASP A 164 7.81 -13.44 -7.05
CA ASP A 164 8.40 -13.58 -8.37
C ASP A 164 7.29 -13.80 -9.39
N GLN A 165 7.05 -12.80 -10.23
CA GLN A 165 6.02 -12.86 -11.26
C GLN A 165 6.27 -14.00 -12.28
N ALA A 166 7.53 -14.34 -12.57
CA ALA A 166 7.85 -15.32 -13.61
C ALA A 166 7.50 -16.74 -13.18
N THR A 167 7.77 -17.08 -11.91
CA THR A 167 7.50 -18.40 -11.35
C THR A 167 6.18 -18.46 -10.57
N GLY A 168 5.61 -17.30 -10.23
CA GLY A 168 4.51 -17.16 -9.30
C GLY A 168 4.91 -17.38 -7.84
N ALA A 169 6.19 -17.63 -7.52
CA ALA A 169 6.60 -17.94 -6.16
C ALA A 169 6.32 -16.76 -5.22
N LEU A 170 5.61 -17.03 -4.12
CA LEU A 170 5.24 -16.05 -3.10
C LEU A 170 5.79 -16.50 -1.74
N SER A 171 6.40 -15.57 -1.02
CA SER A 171 6.79 -15.71 0.39
C SER A 171 6.12 -14.61 1.19
N LEU A 172 5.46 -14.93 2.30
CA LEU A 172 4.86 -13.96 3.22
C LEU A 172 5.69 -13.77 4.51
N GLY A 173 7.00 -14.00 4.41
CA GLY A 173 7.92 -13.99 5.54
C GLY A 173 7.89 -15.30 6.33
N GLY A 174 8.98 -15.58 7.05
CA GLY A 174 9.13 -16.82 7.81
C GLY A 174 9.04 -18.08 6.94
N GLU A 175 8.18 -19.02 7.34
CA GLU A 175 7.98 -20.31 6.68
C GLU A 175 6.82 -20.31 5.67
N TRP A 176 6.10 -19.19 5.53
CA TRP A 176 4.88 -19.14 4.72
C TRP A 176 5.23 -18.91 3.25
N ARG A 177 5.18 -19.99 2.47
CA ARG A 177 5.55 -20.02 1.05
C ARG A 177 4.46 -20.68 0.24
N GLY A 178 4.19 -20.13 -0.94
CA GLY A 178 3.22 -20.68 -1.87
C GLY A 178 3.42 -20.10 -3.26
N THR A 179 2.37 -20.10 -4.06
CA THR A 179 2.34 -19.42 -5.34
C THR A 179 1.21 -18.41 -5.40
N ALA A 180 1.38 -17.39 -6.22
CA ALA A 180 0.41 -16.36 -6.51
C ALA A 180 0.40 -16.08 -8.02
N ARG A 181 -0.77 -16.12 -8.63
CA ARG A 181 -0.97 -15.84 -10.06
C ARG A 181 -2.29 -15.11 -10.31
N PHE A 182 -2.39 -14.44 -11.44
CA PHE A 182 -3.62 -13.77 -11.86
C PHE A 182 -4.45 -14.65 -12.80
N GLU A 183 -5.72 -14.85 -12.47
CA GLU A 183 -6.72 -15.53 -13.31
C GLU A 183 -7.93 -14.60 -13.48
N ASN A 184 -8.22 -14.11 -14.69
CA ASN A 184 -9.37 -13.24 -14.96
C ASN A 184 -9.50 -12.02 -14.02
N LYS A 185 -8.38 -11.30 -13.79
CA LYS A 185 -8.27 -10.17 -12.84
C LYS A 185 -8.42 -10.53 -11.36
N ARG A 186 -8.50 -11.81 -11.02
CA ARG A 186 -8.49 -12.30 -9.64
C ARG A 186 -7.09 -12.76 -9.27
N LEU A 187 -6.72 -12.57 -8.02
CA LEU A 187 -5.49 -13.09 -7.45
C LEU A 187 -5.76 -14.49 -6.90
N VAL A 188 -5.11 -15.50 -7.46
CA VAL A 188 -5.19 -16.89 -7.00
C VAL A 188 -3.90 -17.21 -6.25
N MET A 189 -4.04 -17.60 -4.99
CA MET A 189 -2.93 -18.01 -4.13
C MET A 189 -3.08 -19.49 -3.77
N GLU A 190 -1.99 -20.24 -3.86
CA GLU A 190 -1.96 -21.68 -3.56
C GLU A 190 -0.84 -22.01 -2.58
N GLY A 191 -1.13 -22.78 -1.54
CA GLY A 191 -0.14 -23.24 -0.54
C GLY A 191 0.24 -22.22 0.52
N VAL A 192 -0.46 -21.09 0.60
CA VAL A 192 -0.21 -20.04 1.61
C VAL A 192 -1.12 -20.23 2.82
N PHE A 193 -0.55 -20.13 4.03
CA PHE A 193 -1.26 -20.28 5.29
C PHE A 193 -1.03 -19.05 6.17
N PHE A 194 -2.10 -18.54 6.79
CA PHE A 194 -2.07 -17.36 7.67
C PHE A 194 -2.18 -17.71 9.16
N ASP A 195 -2.28 -19.00 9.47
CA ASP A 195 -2.33 -19.54 10.83
C ASP A 195 -1.23 -20.60 10.96
N SER A 196 -0.27 -20.34 11.85
CA SER A 196 0.90 -21.19 12.08
C SER A 196 0.58 -22.52 12.79
N ARG A 197 -0.67 -22.72 13.20
CA ARG A 197 -1.09 -23.93 13.94
C ARG A 197 -1.35 -25.13 13.05
N TRP A 198 -1.27 -25.00 11.73
CA TRP A 198 -1.44 -26.14 10.84
C TRP A 198 -0.09 -26.82 10.54
N VAL A 199 0.09 -28.02 11.10
CA VAL A 199 1.17 -28.94 10.76
C VAL A 199 0.50 -30.25 10.32
N PRO A 200 0.80 -30.80 9.13
CA PRO A 200 0.27 -32.09 8.73
C PRO A 200 0.74 -33.18 9.72
N MET A 201 -0.18 -34.02 10.19
CA MET A 201 0.18 -35.11 11.09
C MET A 201 1.03 -36.17 10.33
N PRO A 202 2.02 -36.79 10.97
CA PRO A 202 2.77 -37.87 10.37
C PRO A 202 1.84 -38.98 9.87
N GLY A 203 1.91 -39.32 8.58
CA GLY A 203 1.12 -40.39 7.96
C GLY A 203 -0.22 -39.97 7.35
N GLU A 204 -0.63 -38.70 7.45
CA GLU A 204 -1.77 -38.22 6.65
C GLU A 204 -1.38 -38.06 5.17
N PRO A 205 -2.26 -38.41 4.22
CA PRO A 205 -2.04 -38.05 2.83
C PRO A 205 -1.92 -36.54 2.70
N ILE A 206 -0.92 -36.07 1.95
CA ILE A 206 -0.69 -34.65 1.73
C ILE A 206 -1.94 -34.08 1.04
N PRO A 207 -2.72 -33.21 1.70
CA PRO A 207 -3.90 -32.65 1.08
C PRO A 207 -3.48 -31.80 -0.13
N PRO A 208 -4.37 -31.64 -1.14
CA PRO A 208 -4.14 -30.64 -2.18
C PRO A 208 -3.87 -29.27 -1.53
N PRO A 209 -3.01 -28.43 -2.13
CA PRO A 209 -2.67 -27.14 -1.56
C PRO A 209 -3.94 -26.31 -1.35
N CYS A 210 -4.03 -25.62 -0.21
CA CYS A 210 -5.08 -24.64 0.04
C CYS A 210 -5.05 -23.61 -1.09
N ARG A 211 -6.18 -23.46 -1.78
CA ARG A 211 -6.36 -22.53 -2.90
C ARG A 211 -7.30 -21.40 -2.44
N ILE A 212 -6.84 -20.18 -2.63
CA ILE A 212 -7.53 -18.95 -2.23
C ILE A 212 -7.72 -18.10 -3.48
N VAL A 213 -8.95 -17.64 -3.71
CA VAL A 213 -9.27 -16.71 -4.81
C VAL A 213 -9.67 -15.38 -4.19
N LEU A 214 -8.95 -14.33 -4.58
CA LEU A 214 -9.18 -12.97 -4.12
C LEU A 214 -9.56 -12.05 -5.28
N GLY A 215 -10.39 -11.04 -5.02
CA GLY A 215 -10.88 -10.10 -6.03
C GLY A 215 -11.37 -8.78 -5.47
#